data_AF-A0A4S9XV01-F1
#
_entry.id   AF-A0A4S9XV01-F1
#
_cell.length_a   1.000
_cell.length_b   1.000
_cell.length_c   1.000
_cell.angle_alpha   90.00
_cell.angle_beta   90.00
_cell.angle_gamma   90.00
#
_symmetry.space_group_name_H-M   'P 1'
#
loop_
_entity.id
_entity.type
_entity.pdbx_description
1 polymer ?
#
loop_
_entity_poly.entity_id
_entity_poly.type
_entity_poly.pdbx_seq_one_letter_code
_entity_poly.pdbx_strand_id
1 'polypeptide(L)'
;MSMLTTLCLSFLSTLTGVANHWDLVAKDPAVQPKPDEVLPRGDLVVRYPNGSFLVVKCNEQVARELYFTREDIRYTMVQRRGIYRTISLTGTLLLMLGVIFLANATKALQLAWAVIYVLLNAAYWSFAALPKRYHWDLDCYKVTEIGIERPNFNDNRFTDALFKAVLFAQGADWARIGEAAAPRTKIWDDWLDLAEVEALSCGESKSGEYQDLKWPNRVEFSGEIQPFPKNWQPHPAWKALYDKSRANNEVVVEKQSANFGRCGSDVSFSAKAGAVSAEKVYVSD
;
A
#
# COMPACT_ATOMS: atom_id res chain seq x y z
N MET A 1 15.72 49.77 17.56
CA MET A 1 16.21 48.77 16.58
C MET A 1 15.57 47.41 16.76
N SER A 2 15.55 46.87 17.98
CA SER A 2 14.89 45.59 18.28
C SER A 2 13.40 45.51 17.92
N MET A 3 12.61 46.54 18.21
CA MET A 3 11.21 46.57 17.84
C MET A 3 11.01 46.50 16.32
N LEU A 4 11.89 47.14 15.54
CA LEU A 4 11.85 47.06 14.07
C LEU A 4 12.20 45.65 13.59
N THR A 5 13.18 44.98 14.20
CA THR A 5 13.44 43.55 13.97
C THR A 5 12.20 42.72 14.22
N THR A 6 11.55 42.89 15.38
CA THR A 6 10.33 42.13 15.72
C THR A 6 9.23 42.38 14.70
N LEU A 7 8.98 43.64 14.32
CA LEU A 7 7.97 43.97 13.31
C LEU A 7 8.25 43.32 11.95
N CYS A 8 9.50 43.40 11.46
CA CYS A 8 9.90 42.78 10.19
C CYS A 8 9.77 41.26 10.23
N LEU A 9 10.21 40.61 11.30
CA LEU A 9 10.16 39.15 11.43
C LEU A 9 8.74 38.63 11.69
N SER A 10 7.91 39.37 12.43
CA SER A 10 6.49 39.03 12.61
C SER A 10 5.74 39.12 11.28
N PHE A 11 5.96 40.19 10.52
CA PHE A 11 5.33 40.33 9.21
C PHE A 11 5.83 39.26 8.21
N LEU A 12 7.14 38.94 8.25
CA LEU A 12 7.70 37.83 7.48
C LEU A 12 7.03 36.50 7.85
N SER A 13 6.82 36.21 9.14
CA SER A 13 6.15 35.00 9.60
C SER A 13 4.72 34.91 9.05
N THR A 14 3.92 35.98 9.18
CA THR A 14 2.57 36.03 8.61
C THR A 14 2.58 35.84 7.09
N LEU A 15 3.50 36.49 6.38
CA LEU A 15 3.65 36.37 4.94
C LEU A 15 3.99 34.93 4.52
N THR A 16 4.90 34.27 5.25
CA THR A 16 5.23 32.86 4.99
C THR A 16 4.06 31.92 5.29
N GLY A 17 3.25 32.20 6.31
CA GLY A 17 2.03 31.44 6.60
C GLY A 17 1.01 31.54 5.47
N VAL A 18 0.77 32.75 4.96
CA VAL A 18 -0.14 32.96 3.82
C VAL A 18 0.42 32.33 2.54
N ALA A 19 1.73 32.42 2.30
CA ALA A 19 2.39 31.83 1.14
C ALA A 19 2.31 30.30 1.15
N ASN A 20 2.44 29.70 2.33
CA ASN A 20 2.36 28.25 2.55
C ASN A 20 0.94 27.78 2.84
N HIS A 21 -0.08 28.62 2.68
CA HIS A 21 -1.45 28.13 2.80
C HIS A 21 -1.76 27.23 1.61
N TRP A 22 -2.14 25.98 1.92
CA TRP A 22 -2.39 24.95 0.95
C TRP A 22 -3.74 24.28 1.20
N ASP A 23 -4.35 23.85 0.11
CA ASP A 23 -5.57 23.06 0.08
C ASP A 23 -5.31 21.73 -0.64
N LEU A 24 -6.01 20.69 -0.20
CA LEU A 24 -5.97 19.36 -0.84
C LEU A 24 -6.85 19.34 -2.09
N VAL A 25 -6.33 18.78 -3.18
CA VAL A 25 -7.10 18.55 -4.41
C VAL A 25 -8.27 17.58 -4.18
N ALA A 26 -8.13 16.63 -3.26
CA ALA A 26 -9.19 15.67 -2.91
C ALA A 26 -10.48 16.33 -2.36
N LYS A 27 -10.39 17.56 -1.83
CA LYS A 27 -11.55 18.35 -1.38
C LYS A 27 -12.27 19.09 -2.50
N ASP A 28 -11.79 19.00 -3.74
CA ASP A 28 -12.39 19.72 -4.86
C ASP A 28 -13.76 19.14 -5.22
N PRO A 29 -14.85 19.93 -5.17
CA PRO A 29 -16.19 19.46 -5.54
C PRO A 29 -16.30 19.04 -7.02
N ALA A 30 -15.32 19.39 -7.88
CA ALA A 30 -15.26 18.90 -9.25
C ALA A 30 -14.70 17.48 -9.37
N VAL A 31 -13.93 17.01 -8.37
CA VAL A 31 -13.32 15.67 -8.32
C VAL A 31 -14.15 14.73 -7.44
N GLN A 32 -14.84 15.28 -6.43
CA GLN A 32 -15.74 14.49 -5.60
C GLN A 32 -16.97 14.04 -6.40
N PRO A 33 -17.37 12.76 -6.26
CA PRO A 33 -18.57 12.25 -6.87
C PRO A 33 -19.79 12.98 -6.31
N LYS A 34 -20.85 13.07 -7.12
CA LYS A 34 -22.07 13.73 -6.69
C LYS A 34 -22.72 12.91 -5.56
N PRO A 35 -23.45 13.54 -4.63
CA PRO A 35 -24.05 12.85 -3.48
C PRO A 35 -24.94 11.65 -3.85
N ASP A 36 -25.55 11.66 -5.04
CA ASP A 36 -26.49 10.65 -5.51
C ASP A 36 -25.86 9.61 -6.47
N GLU A 37 -24.54 9.67 -6.67
CA GLU A 37 -23.83 8.77 -7.59
C GLU A 37 -23.44 7.46 -6.88
N VAL A 38 -24.02 6.34 -7.34
CA VAL A 38 -23.62 5.01 -6.87
C VAL A 38 -22.25 4.70 -7.45
N LEU A 39 -21.23 4.87 -6.64
CA LEU A 39 -19.85 4.55 -6.98
C LEU A 39 -19.67 3.03 -7.14
N PRO A 40 -18.88 2.59 -8.13
CA PRO A 40 -18.52 1.18 -8.23
C PRO A 40 -17.63 0.77 -7.06
N ARG A 41 -17.49 -0.55 -6.89
CA ARG A 41 -16.70 -1.16 -5.82
C ARG A 41 -15.21 -0.88 -6.05
N GLY A 42 -14.55 -0.32 -5.04
CA GLY A 42 -13.14 0.10 -5.07
C GLY A 42 -12.23 -0.81 -4.26
N ASP A 43 -12.49 -2.12 -4.28
CA ASP A 43 -11.74 -3.06 -3.46
C ASP A 43 -10.26 -3.10 -3.86
N LEU A 44 -9.40 -3.07 -2.85
CA LEU A 44 -7.95 -3.05 -3.02
C LEU A 44 -7.32 -4.28 -2.39
N VAL A 45 -6.41 -4.91 -3.10
CA VAL A 45 -5.54 -5.96 -2.57
C VAL A 45 -4.09 -5.52 -2.64
N VAL A 46 -3.46 -5.33 -1.48
CA VAL A 46 -2.05 -4.99 -1.36
C VAL A 46 -1.25 -6.25 -1.06
N ARG A 47 -0.29 -6.55 -1.93
CA ARG A 47 0.69 -7.63 -1.72
C ARG A 47 1.96 -7.07 -1.09
N TYR A 48 2.39 -7.68 0.00
CA TYR A 48 3.71 -7.41 0.58
C TYR A 48 4.75 -8.41 0.05
N PRO A 49 6.05 -8.02 0.01
CA PRO A 49 7.14 -8.91 -0.41
C PRO A 49 7.24 -10.20 0.42
N ASN A 50 6.79 -10.17 1.67
CA ASN A 50 6.80 -11.32 2.59
C ASN A 50 5.73 -12.37 2.27
N GLY A 51 4.93 -12.18 1.22
CA GLY A 51 3.83 -13.08 0.86
C GLY A 51 2.57 -12.89 1.70
N SER A 52 2.48 -11.80 2.47
CA SER A 52 1.25 -11.38 3.15
C SER A 52 0.40 -10.48 2.25
N PHE A 53 -0.91 -10.53 2.48
CA PHE A 53 -1.90 -9.76 1.73
C PHE A 53 -2.72 -8.90 2.70
N LEU A 54 -3.03 -7.68 2.27
CA LEU A 54 -4.00 -6.80 2.91
C LEU A 54 -5.12 -6.55 1.91
N VAL A 55 -6.33 -6.98 2.26
CA VAL A 55 -7.54 -6.72 1.47
C VAL A 55 -8.33 -5.62 2.16
N VAL A 56 -8.63 -4.57 1.43
CA VAL A 56 -9.43 -3.43 1.91
C VAL A 56 -10.69 -3.37 1.07
N LYS A 57 -11.83 -3.69 1.68
CA LYS A 57 -13.15 -3.47 1.06
C LYS A 57 -13.52 -2.01 1.25
N CYS A 58 -13.65 -1.26 0.16
CA CYS A 58 -14.02 0.15 0.23
C CYS A 58 -14.66 0.63 -1.08
N ASN A 59 -15.35 1.76 -1.01
CA ASN A 59 -15.91 2.42 -2.20
C ASN A 59 -14.77 3.01 -3.05
N GLU A 60 -14.97 3.12 -4.36
CA GLU A 60 -13.95 3.68 -5.27
C GLU A 60 -13.46 5.06 -4.82
N GLN A 61 -14.32 5.92 -4.27
CA GLN A 61 -13.89 7.23 -3.76
C GLN A 61 -12.86 7.10 -2.65
N VAL A 62 -13.09 6.24 -1.66
CA VAL A 62 -12.15 6.03 -0.53
C VAL A 62 -10.86 5.41 -1.04
N ALA A 63 -10.94 4.42 -1.93
CA ALA A 63 -9.78 3.79 -2.55
C ALA A 63 -8.95 4.82 -3.31
N ARG A 64 -9.63 5.69 -4.08
CA ARG A 64 -9.00 6.73 -4.86
C ARG A 64 -8.35 7.77 -3.96
N GLU A 65 -9.03 8.27 -2.96
CA GLU A 65 -8.48 9.28 -2.04
C GLU A 65 -7.29 8.76 -1.24
N LEU A 66 -7.33 7.50 -0.78
CA LEU A 66 -6.33 6.96 0.14
C LEU A 66 -5.14 6.25 -0.57
N TYR A 67 -5.37 5.64 -1.74
CA TYR A 67 -4.36 4.80 -2.39
C TYR A 67 -3.95 5.23 -3.81
N PHE A 68 -4.87 5.78 -4.61
CA PHE A 68 -4.59 6.04 -6.03
C PHE A 68 -4.38 7.51 -6.38
N THR A 69 -4.88 8.44 -5.58
CA THR A 69 -4.70 9.88 -5.82
C THR A 69 -3.27 10.23 -5.44
N ARG A 70 -2.51 10.73 -6.42
CA ARG A 70 -1.30 11.47 -6.08
C ARG A 70 -1.73 12.72 -5.34
N GLU A 71 -1.30 12.85 -4.09
CA GLU A 71 -1.57 14.03 -3.27
C GLU A 71 -0.92 15.26 -3.92
N ASP A 72 -1.66 15.94 -4.78
CA ASP A 72 -1.26 17.23 -5.31
C ASP A 72 -1.67 18.32 -4.33
N ILE A 73 -0.68 18.98 -3.75
CA ILE A 73 -0.87 20.11 -2.83
C ILE A 73 -1.06 21.37 -3.68
N ARG A 74 -2.24 21.99 -3.62
CA ARG A 74 -2.48 23.27 -4.30
C ARG A 74 -2.27 24.41 -3.31
N TYR A 75 -1.22 25.18 -3.56
CA TYR A 75 -0.98 26.44 -2.85
C TYR A 75 -1.91 27.52 -3.41
N THR A 76 -2.91 27.90 -2.62
CA THR A 76 -4.03 28.78 -3.02
C THR A 76 -3.54 30.13 -3.54
N MET A 77 -2.43 30.65 -3.00
CA MET A 77 -1.87 31.96 -3.36
C MET A 77 -0.75 31.91 -4.40
N VAL A 78 -0.08 30.77 -4.59
CA VAL A 78 1.14 30.65 -5.41
C VAL A 78 0.82 30.26 -6.87
N GLN A 79 -0.43 29.91 -7.17
CA GLN A 79 -0.85 29.54 -8.52
C GLN A 79 -0.64 30.66 -9.55
N ARG A 80 -0.63 31.93 -9.11
CA ARG A 80 -0.30 33.08 -9.97
C ARG A 80 1.17 33.45 -9.87
N ARG A 81 1.90 33.32 -11.00
CA ARG A 81 3.34 33.62 -11.12
C ARG A 81 3.74 35.02 -10.61
N GLY A 82 2.88 36.02 -10.78
CA GLY A 82 3.13 37.38 -10.31
C GLY A 82 3.11 37.50 -8.78
N ILE A 83 2.13 36.87 -8.13
CA ILE A 83 1.94 36.91 -6.67
C ILE A 83 3.07 36.16 -5.97
N TYR A 84 3.45 34.99 -6.49
CA TYR A 84 4.59 34.24 -5.95
C TYR A 84 5.89 35.08 -5.94
N ARG A 85 6.17 35.77 -7.06
CA ARG A 85 7.36 36.61 -7.19
C ARG A 85 7.34 37.80 -6.23
N THR A 86 6.21 38.47 -6.06
CA THR A 86 6.11 39.61 -5.13
C THR A 86 6.22 39.17 -3.67
N ILE A 87 5.59 38.05 -3.30
CA ILE A 87 5.70 37.48 -1.96
C ILE A 87 7.14 37.06 -1.65
N SER A 88 7.81 36.37 -2.58
CA SER A 88 9.21 35.96 -2.41
C SER A 88 10.15 37.16 -2.28
N LEU A 89 10.00 38.16 -3.16
CA LEU A 89 10.80 39.38 -3.11
C LEU A 89 10.58 40.13 -1.78
N THR A 90 9.32 40.30 -1.38
CA THR A 90 8.97 40.98 -0.12
C THR A 90 9.52 40.21 1.09
N GLY A 91 9.40 38.88 1.08
CA GLY A 91 9.94 38.03 2.14
C GLY A 91 11.45 38.13 2.28
N THR A 92 12.19 38.10 1.16
CA THR A 92 13.66 38.24 1.21
C THR A 92 14.11 39.61 1.72
N LEU A 93 13.43 40.70 1.33
CA LEU A 93 13.71 42.05 1.82
C LEU A 93 13.45 42.17 3.33
N LEU A 94 12.31 41.66 3.80
CA LEU A 94 11.98 41.67 5.23
C LEU A 94 12.96 40.86 6.06
N LEU A 95 13.43 39.73 5.54
CA LEU A 95 14.45 38.91 6.19
C LEU A 95 15.78 39.65 6.29
N MET A 96 16.26 40.24 5.19
CA MET A 96 17.51 41.02 5.19
C MET A 96 17.43 42.22 6.15
N LEU A 97 16.35 42.99 6.09
CA LEU A 97 16.13 44.13 7.00
C LEU A 97 16.03 43.69 8.47
N GLY A 98 15.32 42.59 8.74
CA GLY A 98 15.19 42.02 10.08
C GLY A 98 16.56 41.67 10.68
N VAL A 99 17.43 41.01 9.91
CA VAL A 99 18.78 40.64 10.34
C VAL A 99 19.67 41.87 10.55
N ILE A 100 19.60 42.87 9.66
CA ILE A 100 20.37 44.12 9.80
C ILE A 100 19.96 44.87 11.08
N PHE A 101 18.66 44.99 11.36
CA PHE A 101 18.18 45.64 12.58
C PHE A 101 18.56 44.85 13.84
N LEU A 102 18.61 43.51 13.75
CA LEU A 102 19.03 42.67 14.86
C LEU A 102 20.52 42.83 15.15
N ALA A 103 21.36 42.90 14.10
CA ALA A 103 22.80 43.12 14.23
C ALA A 103 23.15 44.47 14.90
N ASN A 104 22.29 45.47 14.73
CA ASN A 104 22.39 46.78 15.38
C ASN A 104 21.64 46.88 16.73
N ALA A 105 21.07 45.77 17.23
CA ALA A 105 20.46 45.74 18.56
C ALA A 105 21.51 45.58 19.67
N THR A 106 21.09 45.83 20.91
CA THR A 106 21.94 45.61 22.10
C THR A 106 22.32 44.15 22.22
N LYS A 107 23.55 43.88 22.71
CA LYS A 107 24.09 42.51 22.83
C LYS A 107 23.24 41.60 23.72
N ALA A 108 22.65 42.16 24.77
CA ALA A 108 21.71 41.45 25.64
C ALA A 108 20.50 40.90 24.87
N LEU A 109 19.96 41.67 23.92
CA LEU A 109 18.82 41.24 23.14
C LEU A 109 19.21 40.26 22.01
N GLN A 110 20.39 40.43 21.40
CA GLN A 110 20.92 39.47 20.43
C GLN A 110 21.04 38.06 21.05
N LEU A 111 21.51 37.98 22.29
CA LEU A 111 21.56 36.73 23.04
C LEU A 111 20.16 36.16 23.30
N ALA A 112 19.19 37.00 23.68
CA ALA A 112 17.81 36.56 23.90
C ALA A 112 17.20 35.91 22.64
N TRP A 113 17.38 36.53 21.47
CA TRP A 113 16.93 35.97 20.20
C TRP A 113 17.60 34.63 19.87
N ALA A 114 18.91 34.51 20.13
CA ALA A 114 19.63 33.25 19.91
C ALA A 114 19.09 32.12 20.80
N VAL A 115 18.82 32.40 22.08
CA VAL A 115 18.24 31.42 23.01
C VAL A 115 16.84 30.99 22.55
N ILE A 116 15.98 31.95 22.16
CA ILE A 116 14.63 31.65 21.65
C ILE A 116 14.71 30.79 20.39
N TYR A 117 15.62 31.08 19.46
CA TYR A 117 15.81 30.28 18.25
C TYR A 117 16.21 28.83 18.58
N VAL A 118 17.12 28.62 19.54
CA VAL A 118 17.52 27.27 19.98
C VAL A 118 16.32 26.53 20.60
N LEU A 119 15.54 27.21 21.45
CA LEU A 119 14.35 26.62 22.07
C LEU A 119 13.27 26.26 21.04
N LEU A 120 13.02 27.11 20.05
CA LEU A 120 12.06 26.83 18.98
C LEU A 120 12.50 25.65 18.11
N ASN A 121 13.79 25.53 17.80
CA ASN A 121 14.30 24.35 17.08
C ASN A 121 14.16 23.07 17.90
N ALA A 122 14.45 23.11 19.20
CA ALA A 122 14.23 21.98 20.10
C ALA A 122 12.75 21.57 20.16
N ALA A 123 11.84 22.55 20.18
CA ALA A 123 10.40 22.30 20.13
C ALA A 123 10.00 21.67 18.79
N TYR A 124 10.50 22.19 17.67
CA TYR A 124 10.24 21.63 16.34
C TYR A 124 10.67 20.16 16.23
N TRP A 125 11.87 19.81 16.71
CA TRP A 125 12.32 18.42 16.75
C TRP A 125 11.49 17.55 17.70
N SER A 126 11.01 18.11 18.82
CA SER A 126 10.13 17.39 19.74
C SER A 126 8.79 17.02 19.07
N PHE A 127 8.21 17.95 18.30
CA PHE A 127 7.01 17.66 17.50
C PHE A 127 7.29 16.65 16.37
N ALA A 128 8.46 16.73 15.73
CA ALA A 128 8.84 15.72 14.73
C ALA A 128 9.03 14.32 15.34
N ALA A 129 9.42 14.24 16.61
CA ALA A 129 9.55 12.99 17.36
C ALA A 129 8.22 12.43 17.89
N LEU A 130 7.11 13.18 17.80
CA LEU A 130 5.79 12.67 18.19
C LEU A 130 5.43 11.45 17.32
N PRO A 131 4.80 10.40 17.90
CA PRO A 131 4.43 9.22 17.16
C PRO A 131 3.40 9.55 16.07
N LYS A 132 3.52 8.85 14.93
CA LYS A 132 2.73 9.07 13.71
C LYS A 132 1.22 9.18 13.94
N ARG A 133 0.68 8.47 14.93
CA ARG A 133 -0.76 8.49 15.28
C ARG A 133 -1.33 9.87 15.61
N TYR A 134 -0.51 10.83 16.03
CA TYR A 134 -0.98 12.19 16.33
C TYR A 134 -0.87 13.14 15.14
N HIS A 135 -0.14 12.75 14.09
CA HIS A 135 0.04 13.57 12.88
C HIS A 135 -1.12 13.39 11.89
N TRP A 136 -1.89 12.31 12.01
CA TRP A 136 -2.96 11.96 11.10
C TRP A 136 -4.28 11.89 11.86
N ASP A 137 -5.21 12.75 11.48
CA ASP A 137 -6.62 12.64 11.86
C ASP A 137 -7.32 11.74 10.83
N LEU A 138 -7.72 10.55 11.27
CA LEU A 138 -8.42 9.55 10.45
C LEU A 138 -9.88 9.40 10.88
N ASP A 139 -10.41 10.30 11.73
CA ASP A 139 -11.76 10.21 12.29
C ASP A 139 -12.85 10.32 11.20
N CYS A 140 -12.50 10.81 10.00
CA CYS A 140 -13.38 10.83 8.84
C CYS A 140 -13.64 9.44 8.23
N TYR A 141 -12.84 8.42 8.56
CA TYR A 141 -13.00 7.07 8.02
C TYR A 141 -13.42 6.08 9.11
N LYS A 142 -14.55 5.39 8.88
CA LYS A 142 -14.96 4.27 9.72
C LYS A 142 -14.24 3.00 9.27
N VAL A 143 -13.22 2.59 10.02
CA VAL A 143 -12.46 1.36 9.74
C VAL A 143 -13.04 0.19 10.53
N THR A 144 -13.71 -0.72 9.84
CA THR A 144 -14.19 -2.00 10.40
C THR A 144 -13.25 -3.12 10.00
N GLU A 145 -12.97 -4.03 10.94
CA GLU A 145 -12.23 -5.25 10.63
C GLU A 145 -13.18 -6.31 10.09
N ILE A 146 -12.66 -7.23 9.27
CA ILE A 146 -13.42 -8.39 8.82
C ILE A 146 -12.65 -9.62 9.27
N GLY A 147 -13.26 -10.36 10.19
CA GLY A 147 -12.73 -11.60 10.74
C GLY A 147 -13.00 -12.80 9.82
N ILE A 148 -12.41 -13.95 10.14
CA ILE A 148 -12.69 -15.23 9.49
C ILE A 148 -13.25 -16.18 10.53
N GLU A 149 -14.26 -16.98 10.17
CA GLU A 149 -14.95 -17.90 11.07
C GLU A 149 -14.03 -18.99 11.66
N ARG A 150 -12.91 -19.30 11.01
CA ARG A 150 -11.93 -20.28 11.48
C ARG A 150 -10.71 -19.61 12.14
N PRO A 151 -10.43 -19.89 13.42
CA PRO A 151 -9.17 -19.50 14.03
C PRO A 151 -8.06 -20.46 13.57
N ASN A 152 -6.99 -19.89 13.03
CA ASN A 152 -5.65 -20.49 12.94
C ASN A 152 -5.55 -21.89 12.29
N PHE A 153 -5.56 -21.93 10.95
CA PHE A 153 -4.63 -22.83 10.26
C PHE A 153 -3.22 -22.23 10.33
N ASN A 154 -2.18 -23.05 10.17
CA ASN A 154 -0.79 -22.59 10.08
C ASN A 154 -0.64 -21.64 8.87
N ASP A 155 -0.90 -20.35 9.09
CA ASP A 155 -0.87 -19.25 8.12
C ASP A 155 0.51 -18.98 7.51
N ASN A 156 1.50 -19.82 7.81
CA ASN A 156 2.86 -19.70 7.32
C ASN A 156 3.01 -20.12 5.84
N ARG A 157 1.91 -20.48 5.16
CA ARG A 157 1.95 -20.90 3.76
C ARG A 157 1.32 -19.85 2.86
N PHE A 158 2.03 -19.55 1.77
CA PHE A 158 1.61 -18.59 0.77
C PHE A 158 0.24 -18.90 0.15
N THR A 159 -0.05 -20.18 -0.12
CA THR A 159 -1.35 -20.62 -0.68
C THR A 159 -2.53 -20.30 0.24
N ASP A 160 -2.32 -20.36 1.55
CA ASP A 160 -3.38 -20.13 2.54
C ASP A 160 -3.65 -18.62 2.66
N ALA A 161 -2.59 -17.81 2.69
CA ALA A 161 -2.70 -16.34 2.66
C ALA A 161 -3.35 -15.85 1.35
N LEU A 162 -2.98 -16.44 0.21
CA LEU A 162 -3.54 -16.10 -1.10
C LEU A 162 -5.03 -16.49 -1.18
N PHE A 163 -5.41 -17.67 -0.70
CA PHE A 163 -6.81 -18.08 -0.67
C PHE A 163 -7.67 -17.16 0.21
N LYS A 164 -7.16 -16.75 1.39
CA LYS A 164 -7.85 -15.76 2.23
C LYS A 164 -8.05 -14.43 1.50
N ALA A 165 -7.05 -13.98 0.76
CA ALA A 165 -7.17 -12.76 -0.03
C ALA A 165 -8.25 -12.88 -1.11
N VAL A 166 -8.31 -14.01 -1.83
CA VAL A 166 -9.37 -14.31 -2.82
C VAL A 166 -10.75 -14.38 -2.15
N LEU A 167 -10.84 -15.00 -0.97
CA LEU A 167 -12.08 -15.10 -0.19
C LEU A 167 -12.62 -13.72 0.23
N PHE A 168 -11.75 -12.80 0.64
CA PHE A 168 -12.16 -11.44 0.98
C PHE A 168 -12.46 -10.58 -0.25
N ALA A 169 -11.65 -10.70 -1.30
CA ALA A 169 -11.85 -9.96 -2.54
C ALA A 169 -13.11 -10.43 -3.30
N GLN A 170 -13.55 -11.68 -3.10
CA GLN A 170 -14.61 -12.34 -3.87
C GLN A 170 -14.30 -12.35 -5.37
N GLY A 171 -13.04 -12.63 -5.71
CA GLY A 171 -12.55 -12.73 -7.08
C GLY A 171 -11.05 -13.04 -7.13
N ALA A 172 -10.62 -13.69 -8.21
CA ALA A 172 -9.21 -14.10 -8.40
C ALA A 172 -8.48 -13.37 -9.55
N ASP A 173 -9.17 -12.55 -10.34
CA ASP A 173 -8.60 -11.89 -11.52
C ASP A 173 -7.38 -11.00 -11.21
N TRP A 174 -7.43 -10.27 -10.10
CA TRP A 174 -6.34 -9.40 -9.64
C TRP A 174 -5.04 -10.17 -9.39
N ALA A 175 -5.12 -11.47 -9.07
CA ALA A 175 -3.95 -12.30 -8.83
C ALA A 175 -3.21 -12.67 -10.13
N ARG A 176 -3.88 -12.57 -11.29
CA ARG A 176 -3.36 -12.92 -12.62
C ARG A 176 -2.70 -11.73 -13.33
N ILE A 177 -3.04 -10.51 -12.95
CA ILE A 177 -2.63 -9.27 -13.61
C ILE A 177 -1.23 -8.81 -13.13
N GLY A 178 -0.33 -8.42 -14.06
CA GLY A 178 0.96 -7.75 -13.74
C GLY A 178 2.12 -8.68 -13.32
N GLU A 179 3.07 -8.18 -12.52
CA GLU A 179 4.02 -9.01 -11.73
C GLU A 179 3.23 -9.80 -10.69
N ALA A 180 2.62 -10.87 -11.20
CA ALA A 180 1.44 -11.50 -10.64
C ALA A 180 1.63 -11.95 -9.18
N ALA A 181 0.59 -11.75 -8.37
CA ALA A 181 0.53 -12.23 -7.00
C ALA A 181 0.85 -13.73 -6.93
N ALA A 182 0.34 -14.50 -7.88
CA ALA A 182 0.71 -15.89 -8.12
C ALA A 182 1.68 -16.04 -9.31
N PRO A 183 2.61 -17.01 -9.29
CA PRO A 183 3.43 -17.33 -10.46
C PRO A 183 2.58 -17.67 -11.69
N ARG A 184 2.96 -17.17 -12.88
CA ARG A 184 2.26 -17.44 -14.14
C ARG A 184 2.54 -18.85 -14.66
N THR A 185 1.88 -19.85 -14.06
CA THR A 185 1.90 -21.22 -14.56
C THR A 185 0.48 -21.76 -14.63
N LYS A 186 0.24 -22.69 -15.56
CA LYS A 186 -1.07 -23.34 -15.73
C LYS A 186 -1.59 -23.97 -14.43
N ILE A 187 -0.69 -24.47 -13.58
CA ILE A 187 -1.04 -25.05 -12.27
C ILE A 187 -1.64 -23.97 -11.35
N TRP A 188 -1.08 -22.76 -11.37
CA TRP A 188 -1.60 -21.64 -10.60
C TRP A 188 -2.91 -21.10 -11.17
N ASP A 189 -3.06 -21.06 -12.49
CA ASP A 189 -4.33 -20.67 -13.13
C ASP A 189 -5.45 -21.65 -12.75
N ASP A 190 -5.21 -22.96 -12.92
CA ASP A 190 -6.16 -24.02 -12.54
C ASP A 190 -6.50 -23.97 -11.03
N TRP A 191 -5.51 -23.65 -10.18
CA TRP A 191 -5.72 -23.52 -8.74
C TRP A 191 -6.52 -22.26 -8.37
N LEU A 192 -6.28 -21.13 -9.06
CA LEU A 192 -7.00 -19.89 -8.85
C LEU A 192 -8.47 -20.03 -9.26
N ASP A 193 -8.76 -20.74 -10.36
CA ASP A 193 -10.14 -21.06 -10.78
C ASP A 193 -10.88 -21.87 -9.69
N LEU A 194 -10.23 -22.91 -9.12
CA LEU A 194 -10.81 -23.68 -8.03
C LEU A 194 -11.01 -22.84 -6.75
N ALA A 195 -10.01 -22.03 -6.41
CA ALA A 195 -10.07 -21.15 -5.25
C ALA A 195 -11.22 -20.14 -5.35
N GLU A 196 -11.47 -19.60 -6.55
CA GLU A 196 -12.56 -18.67 -6.80
C GLU A 196 -13.93 -19.32 -6.64
N VAL A 197 -14.13 -20.52 -7.18
CA VAL A 197 -15.39 -21.27 -7.02
C VAL A 197 -15.71 -21.53 -5.55
N GLU A 198 -14.70 -21.95 -4.79
CA GLU A 198 -14.85 -22.23 -3.34
C GLU A 198 -15.10 -20.94 -2.55
N ALA A 199 -14.42 -19.84 -2.89
CA ALA A 199 -14.63 -18.53 -2.28
C ALA A 199 -16.06 -18.03 -2.49
N LEU A 200 -16.59 -18.16 -3.72
CA LEU A 200 -17.95 -17.76 -4.07
C LEU A 200 -19.01 -18.65 -3.40
N SER A 201 -18.71 -19.94 -3.17
CA SER A 201 -19.65 -20.85 -2.50
C SER A 201 -19.91 -20.51 -1.02
N CYS A 202 -19.02 -19.75 -0.38
CA CYS A 202 -19.11 -19.42 1.05
C CYS A 202 -20.17 -18.37 1.36
N GLY A 203 -20.59 -17.58 0.36
CA GLY A 203 -21.59 -16.53 0.52
C GLY A 203 -21.08 -15.27 1.23
N GLU A 204 -22.01 -14.38 1.58
CA GLU A 204 -21.71 -13.05 2.15
C GLU A 204 -21.24 -13.10 3.61
N SER A 205 -20.53 -12.05 4.03
CA SER A 205 -20.05 -11.85 5.40
C SER A 205 -21.22 -11.76 6.38
N LYS A 206 -21.09 -12.38 7.55
CA LYS A 206 -22.13 -12.37 8.60
C LYS A 206 -21.64 -11.62 9.83
N SER A 207 -22.52 -10.90 10.52
CA SER A 207 -22.18 -10.28 11.80
C SER A 207 -21.92 -11.35 12.87
N GLY A 208 -20.80 -11.27 13.57
CA GLY A 208 -20.45 -12.16 14.66
C GLY A 208 -19.35 -11.60 15.56
N GLU A 209 -18.98 -12.35 16.60
CA GLU A 209 -17.89 -11.99 17.50
C GLU A 209 -16.53 -12.44 16.96
N TYR A 210 -15.54 -11.54 17.00
CA TYR A 210 -14.19 -11.87 16.58
C TYR A 210 -13.56 -12.85 17.57
N GLN A 211 -13.12 -14.01 17.07
CA GLN A 211 -12.39 -14.97 17.90
C GLN A 211 -10.92 -14.57 18.10
N ASP A 212 -10.32 -13.86 17.13
CA ASP A 212 -8.93 -13.40 17.18
C ASP A 212 -8.84 -11.91 16.75
N LEU A 213 -8.60 -11.01 17.71
CA LEU A 213 -8.29 -9.60 17.45
C LEU A 213 -6.82 -9.47 17.03
N LYS A 214 -6.55 -9.25 15.74
CA LYS A 214 -5.19 -8.96 15.27
C LYS A 214 -4.66 -7.62 15.78
N TRP A 215 -5.56 -6.71 16.15
CA TRP A 215 -5.23 -5.36 16.61
C TRP A 215 -5.66 -5.18 18.08
N PRO A 216 -4.72 -5.31 19.04
CA PRO A 216 -5.03 -5.49 20.46
C PRO A 216 -5.62 -4.26 21.16
N ASN A 217 -5.66 -3.10 20.51
CA ASN A 217 -6.11 -1.84 21.12
C ASN A 217 -7.56 -1.46 20.75
N ARG A 218 -8.31 -2.32 20.06
CA ARG A 218 -9.70 -2.02 19.66
C ARG A 218 -10.69 -2.60 20.67
N VAL A 219 -11.69 -1.81 21.05
CA VAL A 219 -12.71 -2.13 22.08
C VAL A 219 -13.93 -2.86 21.48
N GLU A 220 -13.98 -2.98 20.15
CA GLU A 220 -15.08 -3.65 19.43
C GLU A 220 -14.80 -5.15 19.27
N PHE A 221 -15.55 -5.98 20.00
CA PHE A 221 -15.45 -7.44 19.99
C PHE A 221 -16.33 -8.10 18.92
N SER A 222 -17.08 -7.30 18.15
CA SER A 222 -18.01 -7.78 17.14
C SER A 222 -17.88 -7.03 15.81
N GLY A 223 -18.10 -7.74 14.72
CA GLY A 223 -18.23 -7.17 13.39
C GLY A 223 -18.40 -8.23 12.32
N GLU A 224 -17.90 -7.99 11.12
CA GLU A 224 -18.17 -8.87 9.99
C GLU A 224 -17.23 -10.07 9.98
N ILE A 225 -17.78 -11.26 9.86
CA ILE A 225 -17.05 -12.51 9.76
C ILE A 225 -17.32 -13.13 8.40
N GLN A 226 -16.24 -13.35 7.64
CA GLN A 226 -16.30 -14.07 6.39
C GLN A 226 -16.37 -15.59 6.68
N PRO A 227 -17.40 -16.30 6.19
CA PRO A 227 -17.47 -17.75 6.32
C PRO A 227 -16.32 -18.40 5.55
N PHE A 228 -15.78 -19.49 6.11
CA PHE A 228 -14.69 -20.24 5.50
C PHE A 228 -15.17 -21.64 5.05
N PRO A 229 -14.78 -22.13 3.87
CA PRO A 229 -15.28 -23.42 3.39
C PRO A 229 -14.76 -24.56 4.28
N LYS A 230 -15.67 -25.35 4.85
CA LYS A 230 -15.32 -26.36 5.87
C LYS A 230 -14.38 -27.44 5.33
N ASN A 231 -14.51 -27.82 4.07
CA ASN A 231 -13.78 -28.96 3.48
C ASN A 231 -12.61 -28.54 2.59
N TRP A 232 -12.41 -27.25 2.38
CA TRP A 232 -11.35 -26.76 1.49
C TRP A 232 -10.06 -26.54 2.26
N GLN A 233 -8.96 -27.07 1.71
CA GLN A 233 -7.61 -26.80 2.20
C GLN A 233 -6.78 -26.28 1.01
N PRO A 234 -6.32 -25.01 1.04
CA PRO A 234 -5.71 -24.39 -0.12
C PRO A 234 -4.40 -25.06 -0.56
N HIS A 235 -3.51 -25.37 0.40
CA HIS A 235 -2.24 -26.00 0.09
C HIS A 235 -2.33 -27.44 -0.46
N PRO A 236 -3.09 -28.38 0.16
CA PRO A 236 -3.28 -29.71 -0.41
C PRO A 236 -3.92 -29.68 -1.81
N ALA A 237 -4.85 -28.77 -2.07
CA ALA A 237 -5.46 -28.61 -3.38
C ALA A 237 -4.41 -28.23 -4.44
N TRP A 238 -3.52 -27.28 -4.13
CA TRP A 238 -2.41 -26.92 -5.03
C TRP A 238 -1.47 -28.11 -5.25
N LYS A 239 -1.11 -28.82 -4.18
CA LYS A 239 -0.22 -29.98 -4.26
C LYS A 239 -0.78 -31.10 -5.14
N ALA A 240 -2.08 -31.37 -5.05
CA ALA A 240 -2.74 -32.37 -5.89
C ALA A 240 -2.65 -32.02 -7.39
N LEU A 241 -2.80 -30.74 -7.75
CA LEU A 241 -2.63 -30.26 -9.13
C LEU A 241 -1.18 -30.38 -9.59
N TYR A 242 -0.23 -30.04 -8.72
CA TYR A 242 1.20 -30.18 -8.99
C TYR A 242 1.58 -31.65 -9.26
N ASP A 243 1.14 -32.57 -8.41
CA ASP A 243 1.42 -34.00 -8.54
C ASP A 243 0.76 -34.59 -9.80
N LYS A 244 -0.47 -34.16 -10.13
CA LYS A 244 -1.16 -34.54 -11.38
C LYS A 244 -0.40 -34.07 -12.63
N SER A 245 0.08 -32.84 -12.63
CA SER A 245 0.89 -32.29 -13.73
C SER A 245 2.19 -33.07 -13.91
N ARG A 246 2.85 -33.41 -12.80
CA ARG A 246 4.07 -34.21 -12.81
C ARG A 246 3.85 -35.61 -13.38
N ALA A 247 2.80 -36.31 -12.95
CA ALA A 247 2.46 -37.64 -13.48
C ALA A 247 2.15 -37.60 -14.99
N ASN A 248 1.45 -36.57 -15.46
CA ASN A 248 1.19 -36.38 -16.89
C ASN A 248 2.48 -36.18 -17.69
N ASN A 249 3.44 -35.42 -17.17
CA ASN A 249 4.73 -35.21 -17.82
C ASN A 249 5.54 -36.52 -17.88
N GLU A 250 5.55 -37.32 -16.82
CA GLU A 250 6.21 -38.64 -16.79
C GLU A 250 5.62 -39.58 -17.88
N VAL A 251 4.29 -39.59 -18.03
CA VAL A 251 3.60 -40.38 -19.08
C VAL A 251 3.89 -39.87 -20.50
N VAL A 252 4.03 -38.55 -20.69
CA VAL A 252 4.40 -37.97 -22.00
C VAL A 252 5.82 -38.37 -22.38
N VAL A 253 6.76 -38.32 -21.42
CA VAL A 253 8.15 -38.74 -21.64
C VAL A 253 8.23 -40.23 -21.96
N GLU A 254 7.46 -41.08 -21.28
CA GLU A 254 7.40 -42.52 -21.55
C GLU A 254 6.81 -42.82 -22.95
N LYS A 255 5.78 -42.09 -23.38
CA LYS A 255 5.24 -42.22 -24.75
C LYS A 255 6.20 -41.72 -25.82
N GLN A 256 6.97 -40.67 -25.55
CA GLN A 256 7.99 -40.17 -26.48
C GLN A 256 9.17 -41.14 -26.61
N SER A 257 9.64 -41.73 -25.51
CA SER A 257 10.69 -42.76 -25.55
C SER A 257 10.21 -44.05 -26.22
N ALA A 258 8.96 -44.46 -26.00
CA ALA A 258 8.35 -45.60 -26.70
C ALA A 258 8.18 -45.36 -28.22
N ASN A 259 7.86 -44.13 -28.63
CA ASN A 259 7.76 -43.76 -30.04
C ASN A 259 9.14 -43.62 -30.72
N PHE A 260 10.16 -43.16 -30.00
CA PHE A 260 11.55 -43.16 -30.50
C PHE A 260 12.10 -44.59 -30.69
N GLY A 261 11.59 -45.57 -29.93
CA GLY A 261 11.93 -46.99 -30.10
C GLY A 261 11.34 -47.67 -31.35
N ARG A 262 10.54 -46.98 -32.17
CA ARG A 262 9.94 -47.53 -33.41
C ARG A 262 10.54 -47.02 -34.72
N CYS A 263 11.48 -46.07 -34.67
CA CYS A 263 12.34 -45.73 -35.81
C CYS A 263 13.70 -46.41 -35.63
N GLY A 264 13.84 -47.63 -36.13
CA GLY A 264 15.14 -48.29 -36.22
C GLY A 264 15.98 -47.69 -37.32
N SER A 265 17.09 -47.02 -36.96
CA SER A 265 18.45 -47.35 -37.39
C SER A 265 19.45 -46.32 -36.85
N ASP A 266 20.44 -46.85 -36.12
CA ASP A 266 21.79 -46.33 -35.94
C ASP A 266 21.98 -44.86 -35.53
N VAL A 267 21.78 -44.56 -34.25
CA VAL A 267 22.67 -43.61 -33.56
C VAL A 267 23.05 -44.19 -32.20
N SER A 268 24.33 -44.53 -32.08
CA SER A 268 24.98 -45.04 -30.90
C SER A 268 24.73 -44.17 -29.66
N PHE A 269 24.25 -44.83 -28.61
CA PHE A 269 24.26 -44.34 -27.23
C PHE A 269 25.68 -43.90 -26.83
N SER A 270 25.84 -42.62 -26.48
CA SER A 270 26.87 -42.20 -25.54
C SER A 270 26.17 -41.61 -24.33
N ALA A 271 25.99 -42.45 -23.32
CA ALA A 271 25.60 -42.03 -22.00
C ALA A 271 26.62 -41.02 -21.45
N LYS A 272 26.19 -39.79 -21.23
CA LYS A 272 26.77 -38.92 -20.20
C LYS A 272 25.66 -38.43 -19.30
N ALA A 273 25.56 -39.08 -18.15
CA ALA A 273 24.98 -38.50 -16.95
C ALA A 273 25.61 -37.12 -16.70
N GLY A 274 24.77 -36.14 -16.49
CA GLY A 274 25.16 -34.76 -16.19
C GLY A 274 23.97 -34.02 -15.60
N ALA A 275 23.63 -34.38 -14.36
CA ALA A 275 22.89 -33.49 -13.49
C ALA A 275 23.71 -32.21 -13.23
N VAL A 276 23.00 -31.14 -12.85
CA VAL A 276 23.48 -29.83 -12.36
C VAL A 276 23.75 -28.79 -13.46
N SER A 277 22.83 -27.84 -13.65
CA SER A 277 22.90 -26.53 -12.97
C SER A 277 21.82 -25.58 -13.51
N ALA A 278 21.21 -24.83 -12.61
CA ALA A 278 20.25 -23.79 -12.90
C ALA A 278 20.90 -22.65 -13.71
N GLU A 279 20.34 -22.33 -14.87
CA GLU A 279 20.66 -21.09 -15.57
C GLU A 279 19.65 -20.03 -15.16
N LYS A 280 20.08 -19.18 -14.21
CA LYS A 280 19.47 -17.87 -13.95
C LYS A 280 19.64 -17.03 -15.20
N VAL A 281 18.57 -16.79 -15.94
CA VAL A 281 18.51 -15.75 -16.96
C VAL A 281 17.92 -14.51 -16.31
N TYR A 282 18.79 -13.56 -15.98
CA TYR A 282 18.39 -12.17 -15.76
C TYR A 282 18.30 -11.51 -17.13
N VAL A 283 17.12 -11.04 -17.53
CA VAL A 283 16.99 -10.03 -18.58
C VAL A 283 16.53 -8.75 -17.89
N SER A 284 17.47 -7.82 -17.79
CA SER A 284 17.23 -6.41 -17.57
C SER A 284 16.95 -5.75 -18.92
N ASP A 285 15.86 -4.99 -19.01
CA ASP A 285 15.81 -3.63 -19.57
C ASP A 285 14.67 -2.87 -18.88
#